data_AF-A0A924TUU3-F1
#
_entry.id   AF-A0A924TUU3-F1
#
_cell.length_a   1.000
_cell.length_b   1.000
_cell.length_c   1.000
_cell.angle_alpha   90.00
_cell.angle_beta   90.00
_cell.angle_gamma   90.00
#
_symmetry.space_group_name_H-M   'P 1'
#
loop_
_entity.id
_entity.type
_entity.pdbx_description
1 polymer ?
#
loop_
_entity_poly.entity_id
_entity_poly.type
_entity_poly.pdbx_seq_one_letter_code
_entity_poly.pdbx_strand_id
1 'polypeptide(L)'
;MTRPQRPPHPSRRLPPLLRPLALALLAGGLASPANALDYVWLSGGAGNWGTASRWSPLGVPGTGDSASLNGNSHEVLLTDSRSLGALFLTTGNLGGNGTLNTGSASFGGAVLGRADST
;
A
#
# COMPACT_ATOMS: atom_id res chain seq x y z
N MET A 1 85.55 6.70 -35.91
CA MET A 1 84.69 6.20 -34.82
C MET A 1 83.28 6.72 -35.05
N THR A 2 82.39 5.90 -35.61
CA THR A 2 81.03 6.33 -36.01
C THR A 2 80.03 5.42 -35.32
N ARG A 3 79.26 5.97 -34.38
CA ARG A 3 78.31 5.23 -33.55
C ARG A 3 77.01 4.98 -34.33
N PRO A 4 76.52 3.73 -34.46
CA PRO A 4 75.25 3.48 -35.14
C PRO A 4 74.07 3.91 -34.27
N GLN A 5 73.12 4.62 -34.87
CA GLN A 5 71.87 5.05 -34.24
C GLN A 5 70.84 3.91 -34.32
N ARG A 6 70.19 3.59 -33.19
CA ARG A 6 69.17 2.56 -33.06
C ARG A 6 67.79 3.13 -33.46
N PRO A 7 66.97 2.42 -34.25
CA PRO A 7 65.65 2.92 -34.63
C PRO A 7 64.64 2.84 -33.46
N PRO A 8 63.68 3.78 -33.37
CA PRO A 8 62.63 3.73 -32.35
C PRO A 8 61.57 2.67 -32.69
N HIS A 9 61.17 1.88 -31.70
CA HIS A 9 60.08 0.92 -31.82
C HIS A 9 58.72 1.64 -31.72
N PRO A 10 57.77 1.38 -32.64
CA PRO A 10 56.42 1.91 -32.53
C PRO A 10 55.65 1.23 -31.38
N SER A 11 55.29 2.01 -30.37
CA SER A 11 54.44 1.59 -29.25
C SER A 11 53.01 1.33 -29.74
N ARG A 12 52.62 0.05 -29.83
CA ARG A 12 51.27 -0.40 -30.19
C ARG A 12 50.30 -0.06 -29.04
N ARG A 13 49.57 1.04 -29.15
CA ARG A 13 48.47 1.37 -28.22
C ARG A 13 47.27 0.49 -28.56
N LEU A 14 46.93 -0.41 -27.64
CA LEU A 14 45.69 -1.19 -27.68
C LEU A 14 44.49 -0.25 -27.39
N PRO A 15 43.39 -0.30 -28.15
CA PRO A 15 42.20 0.49 -27.86
C PRO A 15 41.41 -0.11 -26.68
N PRO A 16 40.96 0.70 -25.71
CA PRO A 16 40.06 0.25 -24.66
C PRO A 16 38.62 0.40 -25.18
N LEU A 17 38.10 -0.61 -25.84
CA LEU A 17 36.69 -0.67 -26.21
C LEU A 17 36.14 -2.00 -25.73
N LEU A 18 35.77 -2.08 -24.45
CA LEU A 18 34.87 -3.14 -23.95
C LEU A 18 34.36 -2.81 -22.55
N ARG A 19 33.01 -2.83 -22.45
CA ARG A 19 32.14 -2.96 -21.26
C ARG A 19 31.69 -1.66 -20.58
N PRO A 20 30.42 -1.29 -20.85
CA PRO A 20 29.48 -1.19 -19.75
C PRO A 20 28.23 -2.01 -20.07
N LEU A 21 28.24 -3.30 -19.76
CA LEU A 21 27.05 -4.15 -19.80
C LEU A 21 26.97 -5.00 -18.52
N ALA A 22 27.11 -4.34 -17.37
CA ALA A 22 27.07 -5.00 -16.06
C ALA A 22 26.24 -4.23 -15.00
N LEU A 23 25.41 -3.27 -15.42
CA LEU A 23 24.55 -2.49 -14.51
C LEU A 23 23.04 -2.68 -14.73
N ALA A 24 22.60 -3.61 -15.59
CA ALA A 24 21.18 -3.78 -15.89
C ALA A 24 20.45 -4.76 -14.95
N LEU A 25 21.15 -5.51 -14.09
CA LEU A 25 20.55 -6.60 -13.28
C LEU A 25 20.21 -6.25 -11.82
N LEU A 26 20.19 -4.96 -11.45
CA LEU A 26 19.92 -4.54 -10.06
C LEU A 26 18.66 -3.67 -9.90
N ALA A 27 17.74 -3.69 -10.87
CA ALA A 27 16.52 -2.86 -10.84
C ALA A 27 15.19 -3.66 -10.73
N GLY A 28 15.24 -4.99 -10.65
CA GLY A 28 14.04 -5.84 -10.72
C GLY A 28 13.53 -6.42 -9.39
N GLY A 29 14.11 -6.04 -8.24
CA GLY A 29 13.82 -6.68 -6.96
C GLY A 29 12.92 -5.87 -6.05
N LEU A 30 11.86 -6.52 -5.54
CA LEU A 30 10.99 -6.12 -4.41
C LEU A 30 9.69 -5.38 -4.76
N ALA A 31 8.94 -5.85 -5.76
CA ALA A 31 7.47 -5.77 -5.66
C ALA A 31 7.02 -6.84 -4.65
N SER A 32 7.08 -6.54 -3.35
CA SER A 32 6.50 -7.42 -2.33
C SER A 32 4.98 -7.51 -2.57
N PRO A 33 4.37 -8.70 -2.51
CA PRO A 33 2.92 -8.79 -2.61
C PRO A 33 2.30 -7.97 -1.47
N ALA A 34 1.53 -6.94 -1.80
CA ALA A 34 0.66 -6.28 -0.86
C ALA A 34 -0.47 -7.26 -0.53
N ASN A 35 -0.36 -7.94 0.61
CA ASN A 35 -1.40 -8.84 1.08
C ASN A 35 -2.57 -7.98 1.59
N ALA A 36 -3.51 -7.68 0.69
CA ALA A 36 -4.80 -7.15 1.07
C ALA A 36 -5.55 -8.22 1.89
N LEU A 37 -5.98 -7.85 3.09
CA LEU A 37 -6.81 -8.69 3.95
C LEU A 37 -8.25 -8.19 3.94
N ASP A 38 -9.18 -9.12 4.11
CA ASP A 38 -10.58 -8.81 4.33
C ASP A 38 -10.87 -8.73 5.82
N TYR A 39 -11.20 -7.53 6.30
CA TYR A 39 -11.55 -7.27 7.67
C TYR A 39 -13.05 -7.15 7.85
N VAL A 40 -13.58 -7.81 8.88
CA VAL A 40 -14.97 -7.74 9.28
C VAL A 40 -15.08 -7.04 10.61
N TRP A 41 -15.96 -6.04 10.69
CA TRP A 41 -16.30 -5.40 11.95
C TRP A 41 -17.08 -6.39 12.83
N LEU A 42 -16.53 -6.67 14.00
CA LEU A 42 -17.11 -7.58 14.97
C LEU A 42 -18.45 -7.01 15.48
N SER A 43 -19.47 -7.87 15.47
CA SER A 43 -20.82 -7.47 15.85
C SER A 43 -20.91 -7.14 17.35
N GLY A 44 -21.63 -6.07 17.71
CA GLY A 44 -21.98 -5.83 19.12
C GLY A 44 -21.93 -4.39 19.66
N GLY A 45 -21.83 -3.36 18.82
CA GLY A 45 -22.10 -1.99 19.27
C GLY A 45 -21.31 -0.91 18.53
N ALA A 46 -21.59 0.33 18.90
CA ALA A 46 -20.86 1.50 18.44
C ALA A 46 -19.37 1.43 18.79
N GLY A 47 -18.52 2.11 18.01
CA GLY A 47 -17.10 2.19 18.30
C GLY A 47 -16.28 2.94 17.26
N ASN A 48 -15.06 3.28 17.63
CA ASN A 48 -14.12 3.96 16.73
C ASN A 48 -13.48 2.96 15.76
N TRP A 49 -13.49 3.28 14.46
CA TRP A 49 -12.85 2.53 13.37
C TRP A 49 -11.42 2.07 13.71
N GLY A 50 -10.63 2.94 14.36
CA GLY A 50 -9.24 2.68 14.73
C GLY A 50 -9.05 1.66 15.85
N THR A 51 -10.12 1.14 16.43
CA THR A 51 -10.04 0.15 17.52
C THR A 51 -9.75 -1.24 16.97
N ALA A 52 -8.49 -1.68 17.01
CA ALA A 52 -8.07 -2.97 16.43
C ALA A 52 -8.87 -4.19 16.93
N SER A 53 -9.28 -4.19 18.20
CA SER A 53 -10.08 -5.27 18.80
C SER A 53 -11.52 -5.36 18.29
N ARG A 54 -11.96 -4.41 17.45
CA ARG A 54 -13.27 -4.43 16.78
C ARG A 54 -13.24 -5.07 15.40
N TRP A 55 -12.08 -5.51 14.92
CA TRP A 55 -11.96 -6.16 13.62
C TRP A 55 -11.56 -7.62 13.75
N SER A 56 -12.00 -8.42 12.78
CA SER A 56 -11.51 -9.77 12.53
C SER A 56 -11.03 -9.85 11.08
N PRO A 57 -9.76 -10.23 10.80
CA PRO A 57 -8.71 -10.57 11.77
C PRO A 57 -8.32 -9.38 12.67
N LEU A 58 -7.63 -9.67 13.80
CA LEU A 58 -7.22 -8.64 14.75
C LEU A 58 -6.27 -7.63 14.06
N GLY A 59 -6.69 -6.38 14.00
CA GLY A 59 -5.95 -5.34 13.28
C GLY A 59 -6.87 -4.19 12.90
N VAL A 60 -6.35 -3.20 12.18
CA VAL A 60 -7.18 -2.13 11.60
C VAL A 60 -6.98 -2.17 10.09
N PRO A 61 -8.05 -2.18 9.29
CA PRO A 61 -7.92 -2.18 7.84
C PRO A 61 -7.13 -0.96 7.35
N GLY A 62 -6.21 -1.19 6.42
CA GLY A 62 -5.35 -0.19 5.80
C GLY A 62 -5.38 -0.23 4.27
N THR A 63 -4.38 0.40 3.65
CA THR A 63 -4.34 0.55 2.20
C THR A 63 -4.29 -0.80 1.49
N GLY A 64 -5.23 -1.01 0.57
CA GLY A 64 -5.37 -2.25 -0.18
C GLY A 64 -6.34 -3.25 0.46
N ASP A 65 -6.58 -3.15 1.77
CA ASP A 65 -7.49 -4.05 2.47
C ASP A 65 -8.95 -3.79 2.13
N SER A 66 -9.79 -4.80 2.38
CA SER A 66 -11.24 -4.64 2.38
C SER A 66 -11.76 -4.48 3.81
N ALA A 67 -12.75 -3.61 4.00
CA ALA A 67 -13.48 -3.49 5.26
C ALA A 67 -14.96 -3.82 5.07
N SER A 68 -15.49 -4.67 5.93
CA SER A 68 -16.84 -5.20 5.86
C SER A 68 -17.62 -4.88 7.13
N LEU A 69 -18.71 -4.13 6.96
CA LEU A 69 -19.64 -3.68 8.00
C LEU A 69 -20.99 -4.38 7.77
N ASN A 70 -21.11 -5.63 8.25
CA ASN A 70 -22.16 -6.55 7.82
C ASN A 70 -23.09 -7.03 8.95
N GLY A 71 -22.87 -6.57 10.18
CA GLY A 71 -23.61 -7.03 11.35
C GLY A 71 -24.79 -6.15 11.75
N ASN A 72 -25.51 -6.59 12.78
CA ASN A 72 -26.73 -5.96 13.25
C ASN A 72 -26.42 -4.57 13.85
N SER A 73 -27.01 -3.51 13.28
CA SER A 73 -26.98 -2.10 13.74
C SER A 73 -25.70 -1.69 14.47
N HIS A 74 -24.62 -1.48 13.72
CA HIS A 74 -23.39 -0.88 14.23
C HIS A 74 -23.38 0.63 14.00
N GLU A 75 -22.70 1.37 14.87
CA GLU A 75 -22.36 2.78 14.65
C GLU A 75 -20.84 2.90 14.68
N VAL A 76 -20.23 2.87 13.50
CA VAL A 76 -18.77 2.98 13.37
C VAL A 76 -18.42 4.44 13.20
N LEU A 77 -17.58 4.93 14.10
CA LEU A 77 -17.09 6.30 14.09
C LEU A 77 -15.71 6.34 13.44
N LEU A 78 -15.60 7.07 12.35
CA LEU A 78 -14.34 7.39 11.69
C LEU A 78 -13.87 8.76 12.17
N THR A 79 -12.78 8.80 12.94
CA THR A 79 -12.22 10.04 13.51
C THR A 79 -10.99 10.56 12.78
N ASP A 80 -10.39 9.72 11.93
CA ASP A 80 -9.12 9.98 11.27
C ASP A 80 -9.20 9.65 9.77
N SER A 81 -8.20 10.06 9.02
CA SER A 81 -8.10 9.70 7.59
C SER A 81 -7.68 8.24 7.41
N ARG A 82 -8.42 7.51 6.58
CA ARG A 82 -8.18 6.09 6.25
C ARG A 82 -8.22 5.87 4.74
N SER A 83 -7.46 4.88 4.28
CA SER A 83 -7.43 4.44 2.89
C SER A 83 -7.64 2.93 2.85
N LEU A 84 -8.50 2.46 1.95
CA LEU A 84 -8.86 1.05 1.75
C LEU A 84 -8.85 0.69 0.27
N GLY A 85 -8.75 -0.60 -0.04
CA GLY A 85 -9.05 -1.12 -1.37
C GLY A 85 -10.56 -1.18 -1.63
N ALA A 86 -11.31 -1.74 -0.68
CA ALA A 86 -12.75 -1.91 -0.81
C ALA A 86 -13.49 -1.68 0.51
N LEU A 87 -14.74 -1.21 0.39
CA LEU A 87 -15.63 -0.98 1.51
C LEU A 87 -16.99 -1.63 1.23
N PHE A 88 -17.43 -2.51 2.13
CA PHE A 88 -18.74 -3.16 2.07
C PHE A 88 -19.57 -2.72 3.28
N LEU A 89 -20.62 -1.92 3.04
CA LEU A 89 -21.58 -1.50 4.05
C LEU A 89 -22.95 -2.09 3.75
N THR A 90 -23.25 -3.23 4.36
CA THR A 90 -24.55 -3.88 4.16
C THR A 90 -25.61 -3.31 5.10
N THR A 91 -25.25 -3.00 6.35
CA THR A 91 -26.16 -2.51 7.40
C THR A 91 -25.43 -1.57 8.38
N GLY A 92 -26.19 -0.85 9.21
CA GLY A 92 -25.65 0.03 10.24
C GLY A 92 -25.27 1.42 9.74
N ASN A 93 -24.50 2.14 10.55
CA ASN A 93 -24.16 3.54 10.35
C ASN A 93 -22.63 3.68 10.34
N LEU A 94 -22.10 4.39 9.33
CA LEU A 94 -20.73 4.89 9.33
C LEU A 94 -20.78 6.41 9.40
N GLY A 95 -20.22 6.96 10.47
CA GLY A 95 -20.25 8.39 10.79
C GLY A 95 -18.90 8.92 11.26
N GLY A 96 -18.90 10.14 11.76
CA GLY A 96 -17.69 10.83 12.24
C GLY A 96 -17.15 11.90 11.29
N ASN A 97 -16.06 12.52 11.70
CA ASN A 97 -15.42 13.66 11.03
C ASN A 97 -14.17 13.27 10.21
N GLY A 98 -13.79 11.99 10.23
CA GLY A 98 -12.66 11.46 9.46
C GLY A 98 -12.97 11.32 7.97
N THR A 99 -11.91 11.14 7.18
CA THR A 99 -12.03 10.93 5.72
C THR A 99 -11.75 9.48 5.37
N LEU A 100 -12.65 8.84 4.61
CA LEU A 100 -12.43 7.51 4.07
C LEU A 100 -12.17 7.59 2.57
N ASN A 101 -10.95 7.23 2.16
CA ASN A 101 -10.62 6.98 0.77
C ASN A 101 -10.76 5.47 0.49
N THR A 102 -11.49 5.10 -0.54
CA THR A 102 -11.64 3.70 -0.94
C THR A 102 -11.66 3.57 -2.44
N GLY A 103 -11.04 2.51 -2.96
CA GLY A 103 -11.07 2.22 -4.40
C GLY A 103 -12.46 1.82 -4.88
N SER A 104 -13.24 1.17 -4.02
CA SER A 104 -14.60 0.74 -4.33
C SER A 104 -15.48 0.72 -3.08
N ALA A 105 -16.76 1.05 -3.23
CA ALA A 105 -17.72 1.01 -2.14
C ALA A 105 -19.02 0.34 -2.59
N SER A 106 -19.57 -0.55 -1.75
CA SER A 106 -20.85 -1.22 -1.96
C SER A 106 -21.78 -0.96 -0.77
N PHE A 107 -23.03 -0.60 -1.06
CA PHE A 107 -24.04 -0.25 -0.06
C PHE A 107 -25.29 -1.11 -0.24
N GLY A 108 -25.74 -1.77 0.83
CA GLY A 108 -26.96 -2.58 0.84
C GLY A 108 -28.15 -1.88 1.51
N GLY A 109 -27.93 -1.31 2.69
CA GLY A 109 -28.96 -0.65 3.51
C GLY A 109 -28.38 0.17 4.67
N ALA A 110 -27.13 0.61 4.52
CA ALA A 110 -26.42 1.38 5.54
C ALA A 110 -26.67 2.89 5.43
N VAL A 111 -26.48 3.60 6.55
CA VAL A 111 -26.53 5.06 6.62
C VAL A 111 -25.11 5.63 6.65
N LEU A 112 -24.85 6.62 5.79
CA LEU A 112 -23.60 7.36 5.74
C LEU A 112 -23.74 8.73 6.40
N GLY A 113 -22.67 9.20 7.04
CA GLY A 113 -22.57 10.59 7.49
C GLY A 113 -23.49 10.94 8.65
N ARG A 114 -23.87 9.95 9.47
CA ARG A 114 -24.55 10.24 10.73
C ARG A 114 -23.56 11.00 11.63
N ALA A 115 -23.85 12.26 11.90
CA ALA A 115 -23.21 12.98 13.00
C ALA A 115 -23.61 12.25 14.29
N ASP A 116 -22.62 11.91 15.10
CA ASP A 116 -22.80 11.37 16.44
C ASP A 116 -23.88 12.19 17.15
N SER A 117 -25.03 11.55 17.39
CA SER A 117 -26.09 12.16 18.19
C SER A 117 -25.78 11.87 19.65
N THR A 118 -24.67 12.42 20.15
CA THR A 118 -24.33 12.47 21.57
C THR A 118 -23.98 13.89 21.95
#